data_AF-A0A2W4RY75-F1
#
_entry.id   AF-A0A2W4RY75-F1
#
_cell.length_a   1.000
_cell.length_b   1.000
_cell.length_c   1.000
_cell.angle_alpha   90.00
_cell.angle_beta   90.00
_cell.angle_gamma   90.00
#
_symmetry.space_group_name_H-M   'P 1'
#
loop_
_entity.id
_entity.type
_entity.pdbx_description
1 polymer ?
#
loop_
_entity_poly.entity_id
_entity_poly.type
_entity_poly.pdbx_seq_one_letter_code
_entity_poly.pdbx_strand_id
1 'polypeptide(L)' 'MACGCSASFRAGVEGSPVTIVIEVKAAACLIEMHVAGLPVHDHREALRPSTRYAPTVHPDYEES' A
#
# COMPACT_ATOMS: atom_id res chain seq x y z
N MET A 1 3.69 12.65 -0.06
CA MET A 1 2.47 11.96 0.46
C MET A 1 1.72 12.88 1.41
N ALA A 2 0.43 12.64 1.69
CA ALA A 2 -0.36 13.51 2.58
C ALA A 2 0.22 13.63 4.01
N CYS A 3 0.93 12.61 4.50
CA CYS A 3 1.62 12.63 5.79
C CYS A 3 2.99 13.34 5.78
N GLY A 4 3.39 13.98 4.69
CA GLY A 4 4.64 14.71 4.56
C GLY A 4 5.88 13.88 4.20
N CYS A 5 5.82 12.54 4.26
CA CYS A 5 6.94 11.69 3.86
C CYS A 5 7.25 11.80 2.35
N SER A 6 8.52 11.62 2.00
CA SER A 6 8.98 11.41 0.62
C SER A 6 9.11 9.92 0.32
N ALA A 7 8.89 9.56 -0.94
CA ALA A 7 9.03 8.20 -1.43
C ALA A 7 9.91 8.19 -2.68
N SER A 8 10.64 7.09 -2.85
CA SER A 8 11.43 6.83 -4.07
C SER A 8 11.06 5.48 -4.66
N PHE A 9 11.40 5.32 -5.94
CA PHE A 9 11.20 4.07 -6.67
C PHE A 9 12.53 3.31 -6.73
N ARG A 10 12.48 2.01 -6.43
CA ARG A 10 13.60 1.09 -6.57
C ARG A 10 13.24 -0.02 -7.55
N ALA A 11 14.27 -0.62 -8.14
CA ALA A 11 14.10 -1.86 -8.89
C ALA A 11 13.49 -2.92 -7.95
N GLY A 12 12.40 -3.53 -8.41
CA GLY A 12 11.73 -4.59 -7.69
C GLY A 12 12.19 -5.98 -8.12
N VAL A 13 11.28 -6.95 -8.02
CA VAL A 13 11.53 -8.38 -8.27
C VAL A 13 10.47 -8.94 -9.23
N GLU A 14 10.63 -10.18 -9.68
CA GLU A 14 9.73 -10.82 -10.67
C GLU A 14 8.24 -10.76 -10.26
N GLY A 15 7.39 -10.02 -10.97
CA GLY A 15 5.98 -9.84 -10.59
C GLY A 15 5.69 -8.64 -9.69
N SER A 16 6.72 -7.87 -9.30
CA SER A 16 6.59 -6.48 -8.84
C SER A 16 7.82 -5.71 -9.34
N PRO A 17 7.86 -5.28 -10.61
CA PRO A 17 9.08 -4.72 -11.22
C PRO A 17 9.56 -3.43 -10.55
N VAL A 18 8.69 -2.78 -9.78
CA VAL A 18 8.97 -1.56 -9.05
C VAL A 18 8.61 -1.75 -7.58
N THR A 19 9.45 -1.25 -6.69
CA THR A 19 9.17 -1.16 -5.25
C THR A 19 9.16 0.31 -4.84
N ILE A 20 8.10 0.75 -4.17
CA ILE A 20 8.00 2.11 -3.62
C ILE A 20 8.47 2.06 -2.17
N VAL A 21 9.47 2.86 -1.82
CA VAL A 21 10.03 2.92 -0.47
C VAL A 21 9.87 4.32 0.12
N ILE A 22 9.76 4.41 1.46
CA ILE A 22 9.96 5.71 2.12
C ILE A 22 11.43 6.09 1.98
N GLU A 23 11.70 7.22 1.35
CA GLU A 23 13.05 7.76 1.30
C GLU A 23 13.33 8.58 2.57
N VAL A 24 12.43 9.50 2.91
CA VAL A 24 12.51 10.32 4.12
C VAL A 24 11.19 10.26 4.89
N LYS A 25 11.26 9.84 6.17
CA LYS A 25 10.12 9.94 7.10
C LYS A 25 10.02 11.38 7.61
N ALA A 26 8.88 12.02 7.40
CA ALA A 26 8.62 13.33 7.98
C ALA A 26 8.50 13.25 9.51
N ALA A 27 9.02 14.24 10.21
CA ALA A 27 9.00 14.28 11.68
C ALA A 27 7.58 14.23 12.27
N ALA A 28 6.60 14.82 11.57
CA ALA A 28 5.19 14.84 11.97
C ALA A 28 4.39 13.60 11.51
N CYS A 29 5.01 12.63 10.85
CA CYS A 29 4.30 11.45 10.34
C CYS A 29 3.98 10.47 11.49
N LEU A 30 2.68 10.35 11.80
CA LEU A 30 2.16 9.43 12.83
C LEU A 30 1.87 8.01 12.30
N ILE A 31 2.04 7.77 11.00
CA ILE A 31 1.83 6.44 10.42
C ILE A 31 3.01 5.55 10.85
N GLU A 32 2.74 4.60 11.72
CA GLU A 32 3.77 3.71 12.30
C GLU A 32 4.47 2.87 11.23
N MET A 33 3.72 2.44 10.21
CA MET A 33 4.24 1.63 9.10
C MET A 33 5.20 2.41 8.18
N HIS A 34 5.18 3.75 8.21
CA HIS A 34 6.15 4.54 7.44
C HIS A 34 7.48 4.56 8.17
N VAL A 35 8.47 3.86 7.64
CA VAL A 35 9.85 3.84 8.15
C VAL A 35 10.78 4.06 6.98
N ALA A 36 11.75 4.97 7.13
CA ALA A 36 12.72 5.27 6.08
C ALA A 36 13.47 4.00 5.65
N GLY A 37 13.59 3.80 4.35
CA GLY A 37 14.18 2.60 3.74
C GLY A 37 13.24 1.41 3.58
N LEU A 38 12.04 1.42 4.19
CA LEU A 38 11.09 0.32 4.06
C LEU A 38 10.12 0.50 2.89
N PRO A 39 9.68 -0.61 2.27
CA PRO A 39 8.67 -0.59 1.22
C PRO A 39 7.31 -0.22 1.79
N VAL A 40 6.57 0.61 1.06
CA VAL A 40 5.18 0.99 1.35
C VAL A 40 4.19 0.44 0.34
N HIS A 41 4.69 -0.03 -0.80
CA HIS A 41 3.88 -0.68 -1.81
C HIS A 41 4.64 -1.87 -2.38
N ASP A 42 3.98 -3.03 -2.33
CA ASP A 42 4.37 -4.25 -3.03
C ASP A 42 3.25 -4.60 -4.01
N HIS A 43 3.58 -4.71 -5.29
CA HIS A 43 2.58 -4.91 -6.34
C HIS A 43 1.91 -6.28 -6.25
N ARG A 44 2.66 -7.33 -5.87
CA ARG A 44 2.12 -8.69 -5.75
C ARG A 44 1.07 -8.74 -4.63
N GLU A 45 1.39 -8.15 -3.50
CA GLU A 45 0.50 -8.04 -2.35
C GLU A 45 -0.74 -7.22 -2.68
N ALA A 46 -0.60 -6.12 -3.45
CA ALA A 46 -1.74 -5.30 -3.86
C ALA A 46 -2.71 -6.03 -4.79
N LEU A 47 -2.23 -6.99 -5.58
CA LEU A 47 -3.04 -7.80 -6.50
C LEU A 47 -3.48 -9.15 -5.92
N ARG A 48 -3.08 -9.48 -4.68
CA ARG A 48 -3.49 -10.76 -4.09
C ARG A 48 -5.01 -10.81 -3.91
N PRO A 49 -5.63 -12.00 -4.07
CA PRO A 49 -7.03 -12.18 -3.70
C PRO A 49 -7.28 -11.80 -2.24
N SER A 50 -8.38 -11.10 -1.98
CA SER A 50 -8.79 -10.78 -0.60
C SER A 50 -9.00 -12.07 0.21
N THR A 51 -8.38 -12.14 1.38
CA THR A 51 -8.59 -13.23 2.35
C THR A 51 -9.77 -12.96 3.29
N ARG A 52 -10.36 -11.76 3.27
CA ARG A 52 -11.63 -11.52 3.97
C ARG A 52 -12.72 -12.35 3.32
N TYR A 53 -13.52 -13.00 4.15
CA TYR A 53 -14.80 -13.56 3.73
C TYR A 53 -15.59 -12.45 3.04
N ALA A 54 -15.92 -12.67 1.77
CA ALA A 54 -16.76 -11.73 1.05
C ALA A 54 -18.09 -11.63 1.81
N PRO A 55 -18.58 -10.42 2.14
CA PRO A 55 -19.94 -10.31 2.62
C PRO A 55 -20.83 -11.00 1.60
N THR A 56 -21.77 -11.82 2.07
CA THR A 56 -22.78 -12.43 1.19
C THR A 56 -23.38 -11.30 0.39
N VAL A 57 -23.24 -11.33 -0.94
CA VAL A 57 -23.85 -10.36 -1.84
C VAL A 57 -25.35 -10.37 -1.51
N HIS A 58 -25.82 -9.33 -0.84
CA HIS A 58 -27.24 -9.19 -0.59
C HIS A 58 -27.83 -8.69 -1.91
N PRO A 59 -28.73 -9.43 -2.57
CA PRO A 59 -29.22 -9.10 -3.92
C PRO A 59 -30.07 -7.81 -3.97
N ASP A 60 -30.21 -7.11 -2.84
CA ASP A 60 -31.05 -5.94 -2.61
C ASP A 60 -30.25 -4.64 -2.42
N TYR A 61 -28.91 -4.70 -2.38
CA TYR A 61 -28.10 -3.49 -2.19
C TYR A 61 -27.95 -2.70 -3.50
N GLU A 62 -28.80 -1.67 -3.68
CA GLU A 62 -28.66 -0.64 -4.71
C GLU A 62 -27.88 0.55 -4.12
N GLU A 63 -26.66 0.81 -4.61
CA GLU A 63 -25.91 2.03 -4.26
C GLU A 63 -26.56 3.23 -4.97
N SER A 64 -27.26 4.06 -4.20
CA SER A 64 -27.88 5.32 -4.66
C SER A 64 -26.92 6.50 -4.68
#